data_AF-A0A9X8DNG2-F1
#
_entry.id   AF-A0A9X8DNG2-F1
#
_cell.length_a   1.000
_cell.length_b   1.000
_cell.length_c   1.000
_cell.angle_alpha   90.00
_cell.angle_beta   90.00
_cell.angle_gamma   90.00
#
_symmetry.space_group_name_H-M   'P 1'
#
loop_
_entity.id
_entity.type
_entity.pdbx_description
1 polymer ?
#
loop_
_entity_poly.entity_id
_entity_poly.type
_entity_poly.pdbx_seq_one_letter_code
_entity_poly.pdbx_strand_id
1 'polypeptide(L)'
;MGRARSENINFSQQMVEYMEAVREGEHLVTWMQSHQPEWLSEYMAAKTNEVRAYKSLIVWCLNFANRHGYKHRVPCPAKASQGELLTTQHEFATAFQEEFGHQRVVHGSMSTRLLSTKTCRLVERLRKWEREKLPILMIVKGTPGGDIERFEVPTYLAGPVYAVQEKGYMDQRVWSMYLREVLKPVLDCPSVLLADNLKCHVSKTSYKIML
;
A
#
# COMPACT_ATOMS: atom_id res chain seq x y z
N MET A 1 -4.77 -7.31 -28.41
CA MET A 1 -5.79 -8.19 -27.80
C MET A 1 -5.23 -9.60 -27.70
N GLY A 2 -5.07 -10.14 -26.49
CA GLY A 2 -4.69 -11.54 -26.29
C GLY A 2 -5.66 -12.16 -25.28
N ARG A 3 -6.64 -12.92 -25.77
CA ARG A 3 -7.60 -13.65 -24.93
C ARG A 3 -6.81 -14.63 -24.07
N ALA A 4 -6.76 -14.39 -22.77
CA ALA A 4 -6.34 -15.40 -21.81
C ALA A 4 -7.29 -16.59 -21.96
N ARG A 5 -6.80 -17.70 -22.51
CA ARG A 5 -7.50 -18.98 -22.40
C ARG A 5 -7.60 -19.28 -20.90
N SER A 6 -8.82 -19.22 -20.37
CA SER A 6 -9.17 -19.85 -19.10
C SER A 6 -9.09 -21.35 -19.35
N GLU A 7 -7.92 -21.94 -19.13
CA GLU A 7 -7.83 -23.37 -18.94
C GLU A 7 -8.60 -23.65 -17.65
N ASN A 8 -9.81 -24.17 -17.81
CA ASN A 8 -10.66 -24.59 -16.70
C ASN A 8 -10.05 -25.87 -16.15
N ILE A 9 -9.14 -25.71 -15.19
CA ILE A 9 -8.48 -26.82 -14.53
C ILE A 9 -9.32 -27.22 -13.32
N ASN A 10 -9.68 -28.50 -13.24
CA ASN A 10 -10.52 -29.09 -12.19
C ASN A 10 -9.98 -28.87 -10.75
N PHE A 11 -8.68 -28.61 -10.60
CA PHE A 11 -8.04 -28.33 -9.31
C PHE A 11 -7.73 -26.85 -9.06
N SER A 12 -8.25 -25.92 -9.88
CA SER A 12 -7.95 -24.49 -9.71
C SER A 12 -8.36 -23.95 -8.34
N GLN A 13 -9.48 -24.44 -7.79
CA GLN A 13 -9.95 -24.03 -6.46
C GLN A 13 -8.98 -24.49 -5.35
N GLN A 14 -8.51 -25.73 -5.42
CA GLN A 14 -7.54 -26.28 -4.47
C GLN A 14 -6.22 -25.50 -4.51
N MET A 15 -5.80 -25.05 -5.69
CA MET A 15 -4.63 -24.17 -5.81
C MET A 15 -4.85 -22.79 -5.17
N VAL A 16 -6.05 -22.23 -5.26
CA VAL A 16 -6.38 -20.95 -4.60
C VAL A 16 -6.37 -21.13 -3.08
N GLU A 17 -7.03 -22.16 -2.58
CA GLU A 17 -7.04 -22.51 -1.15
C GLU A 17 -5.61 -22.71 -0.61
N TYR A 18 -4.76 -23.38 -1.39
CA TYR A 18 -3.34 -23.53 -1.05
C TYR A 18 -2.59 -22.19 -1.04
N MET A 19 -2.79 -21.32 -2.04
CA MET A 19 -2.17 -19.99 -2.07
C MET A 19 -2.65 -19.07 -0.93
N GLU A 20 -3.86 -19.29 -0.39
CA GLU A 20 -4.37 -18.60 0.79
C GLU A 20 -3.74 -19.14 2.08
N ALA A 21 -3.59 -20.46 2.17
CA ALA A 21 -3.00 -21.13 3.33
C ALA A 21 -1.49 -20.92 3.44
N VAL A 22 -0.76 -20.94 2.33
CA VAL A 22 0.69 -20.80 2.31
C VAL A 22 1.09 -19.35 2.04
N ARG A 23 1.21 -18.58 3.12
CA ARG A 23 1.83 -17.24 3.10
C ARG A 23 3.36 -17.28 2.95
N GLU A 24 3.97 -18.45 3.11
CA GLU A 24 5.42 -18.63 3.15
C GLU A 24 5.94 -19.62 2.09
N GLY A 25 6.08 -19.12 0.87
CA GLY A 25 7.21 -19.49 0.00
C GLY A 25 7.20 -20.84 -0.72
N GLU A 26 6.24 -21.74 -0.50
CA GLU A 26 6.22 -22.96 -1.31
C GLU A 26 5.83 -22.66 -2.77
N HIS A 27 6.65 -23.16 -3.70
CA HIS A 27 6.46 -22.95 -5.12
C HIS A 27 5.24 -23.75 -5.61
N LEU A 28 4.32 -23.12 -6.36
CA LEU A 28 3.16 -23.79 -6.97
C LEU A 28 3.55 -25.06 -7.76
N VAL A 29 4.76 -25.12 -8.30
CA VAL A 29 5.30 -26.31 -8.97
C VAL A 29 5.49 -27.48 -8.00
N THR A 30 5.99 -27.23 -6.79
CA THR A 30 6.12 -28.24 -5.74
C THR A 30 4.75 -28.76 -5.33
N TRP A 31 3.76 -27.87 -5.16
CA TRP A 31 2.39 -28.27 -4.87
C TRP A 31 1.82 -29.19 -5.95
N MET A 32 2.04 -28.86 -7.23
CA MET A 32 1.60 -29.68 -8.36
C MET A 32 2.28 -31.05 -8.39
N GLN A 33 3.58 -31.12 -8.06
CA GLN A 33 4.30 -32.39 -7.99
C GLN A 33 3.70 -33.32 -6.93
N SER A 34 3.23 -32.78 -5.81
CA SER A 34 2.65 -33.57 -4.71
C SER A 34 1.18 -33.90 -4.91
N HIS A 35 0.38 -32.99 -5.46
CA HIS A 35 -1.08 -33.11 -5.48
C HIS A 35 -1.66 -33.39 -6.86
N GLN A 36 -0.94 -33.09 -7.94
CA GLN A 36 -1.40 -33.24 -9.33
C GLN A 36 -0.33 -33.86 -10.25
N PRO A 37 0.29 -35.00 -9.86
CA PRO A 37 1.42 -35.58 -10.60
C PRO A 37 1.01 -36.11 -11.99
N GLU A 38 -0.18 -36.67 -12.12
CA GLU A 38 -0.70 -37.19 -13.40
C GLU A 38 -0.91 -36.07 -14.40
N TRP A 39 -1.61 -35.00 -13.98
CA TRP A 39 -1.80 -33.82 -14.81
C TRP A 39 -0.47 -33.15 -15.18
N LEU A 40 0.48 -33.06 -14.24
CA LEU A 40 1.80 -32.51 -14.50
C LEU A 40 2.56 -33.35 -15.54
N SER A 41 2.49 -34.67 -15.44
CA SER A 41 3.09 -35.60 -16.40
C SER A 41 2.51 -35.41 -17.81
N GLU A 42 1.18 -35.38 -17.94
CA GLU A 42 0.49 -35.14 -19.21
C GLU A 42 0.83 -33.76 -19.80
N TYR A 43 0.83 -32.72 -18.95
CA TYR A 43 1.18 -31.37 -19.36
C TYR A 43 2.61 -31.29 -19.90
N MET A 44 3.55 -31.99 -19.27
CA MET A 44 4.95 -32.03 -19.68
C MET A 44 5.15 -32.85 -20.96
N ALA A 45 4.46 -34.01 -21.08
CA ALA A 45 4.52 -34.88 -22.25
C ALA A 45 3.92 -34.24 -23.51
N ALA A 46 2.95 -33.34 -23.36
CA ALA A 46 2.36 -32.59 -24.48
C ALA A 46 3.31 -31.55 -25.11
N LYS A 47 4.53 -31.39 -24.58
CA LYS A 47 5.50 -30.40 -25.05
C LYS A 47 6.64 -31.06 -25.79
N THR A 48 7.20 -30.35 -26.76
CA THR A 48 8.26 -30.86 -27.64
C THR A 48 9.60 -31.11 -26.93
N ASN A 49 9.84 -30.48 -25.78
CA ASN A 49 11.11 -30.57 -25.06
C ASN A 49 10.89 -30.23 -23.58
N GLU A 50 11.52 -30.99 -22.67
CA GLU A 50 11.43 -30.82 -21.22
C GLU A 50 11.80 -29.42 -20.71
N VAL A 51 12.85 -28.80 -21.25
CA VAL A 51 13.27 -27.43 -20.87
C VAL A 51 12.19 -26.42 -21.25
N ARG A 52 11.55 -26.59 -22.41
CA ARG A 52 10.43 -25.74 -22.83
C ARG A 52 9.18 -26.03 -22.02
N ALA A 53 8.96 -27.29 -21.67
CA ALA A 53 7.84 -27.73 -20.84
C ALA A 53 7.90 -27.08 -19.45
N TYR A 54 9.05 -27.16 -18.80
CA TYR A 54 9.30 -26.55 -17.51
C TYR A 54 9.17 -25.02 -17.56
N LYS A 55 9.75 -24.36 -18.57
CA LYS A 55 9.58 -22.90 -18.73
C LYS A 55 8.11 -22.51 -18.94
N SER A 56 7.39 -23.27 -19.75
CA SER A 56 5.94 -23.08 -19.99
C SER A 56 5.15 -23.24 -18.68
N LEU A 57 5.49 -24.24 -17.88
CA LEU A 57 4.87 -24.50 -16.58
C LEU A 57 5.09 -23.34 -15.60
N ILE A 58 6.31 -22.82 -15.50
CA ILE A 58 6.61 -21.67 -14.63
C ILE A 58 5.80 -20.44 -15.06
N VAL A 59 5.75 -20.14 -16.36
CA VAL A 59 4.94 -19.03 -16.88
C VAL A 59 3.45 -19.25 -16.59
N TRP A 60 2.98 -20.49 -16.69
CA TRP A 60 1.60 -20.84 -16.37
C TRP A 60 1.30 -20.57 -14.89
N CYS A 61 2.15 -21.03 -13.97
CA CYS A 61 2.01 -20.80 -12.52
C CYS A 61 2.03 -19.30 -12.17
N LEU A 62 2.93 -18.54 -12.80
CA LEU A 62 3.01 -17.09 -12.59
C LEU A 62 1.74 -16.38 -13.09
N ASN A 63 1.23 -16.74 -14.26
CA ASN A 63 0.00 -16.16 -14.79
C ASN A 63 -1.20 -16.54 -13.95
N PHE A 64 -1.26 -17.77 -13.44
CA PHE A 64 -2.29 -18.21 -12.51
C PHE A 64 -2.26 -17.37 -11.24
N ALA A 65 -1.12 -17.27 -10.56
CA ALA A 65 -0.95 -16.44 -9.36
C ALA A 65 -1.35 -14.98 -9.60
N ASN A 66 -0.90 -14.39 -10.73
CA ASN A 66 -1.22 -13.01 -11.09
C ASN A 66 -2.73 -12.79 -11.30
N ARG A 67 -3.46 -13.75 -11.89
CA ARG A 67 -4.92 -13.68 -12.04
C ARG A 67 -5.65 -13.66 -10.70
N HIS A 68 -5.09 -14.32 -9.68
CA HIS A 68 -5.64 -14.35 -8.33
C HIS A 68 -5.08 -13.25 -7.42
N GLY A 69 -4.39 -12.24 -7.98
CA GLY A 69 -3.90 -11.08 -7.24
C GLY A 69 -2.56 -11.26 -6.54
N TYR A 70 -1.91 -12.43 -6.69
CA TYR A 70 -0.59 -12.71 -6.13
C TYR A 70 0.49 -12.27 -7.12
N LYS A 71 1.34 -11.33 -6.69
CA LYS A 71 2.49 -10.86 -7.48
C LYS A 71 3.76 -11.53 -7.00
N HIS A 72 4.50 -12.16 -7.93
CA HIS A 72 5.84 -12.65 -7.64
C HIS A 72 6.72 -11.48 -7.18
N ARG A 73 7.26 -11.58 -5.96
CA ARG A 73 8.27 -10.63 -5.45
C ARG A 73 9.61 -11.35 -5.48
N VAL A 74 10.53 -10.85 -6.29
CA VAL A 74 11.93 -11.32 -6.25
C VAL A 74 12.45 -11.11 -4.83
N PRO A 75 13.03 -12.12 -4.17
CA PRO A 75 13.70 -11.94 -2.89
C PRO A 75 14.80 -10.89 -3.06
N CYS A 76 14.64 -9.73 -2.42
CA CYS A 76 15.73 -8.78 -2.29
C CYS A 76 16.68 -9.31 -1.20
N PRO A 77 17.98 -9.47 -1.47
CA PRO A 77 18.94 -10.01 -0.49
C PRO A 77 19.13 -9.14 0.77
N ALA A 78 18.54 -7.95 0.81
CA ALA A 78 18.60 -7.02 1.95
C ALA A 78 17.38 -7.11 2.90
N LYS A 79 16.63 -8.21 2.89
CA LYS A 79 15.49 -8.37 3.80
C LYS A 79 15.95 -8.98 5.12
N ALA A 80 15.68 -8.28 6.21
CA ALA A 80 15.71 -8.84 7.55
C ALA A 80 14.81 -10.09 7.61
N SER A 81 15.25 -11.10 8.34
CA SER A 81 14.46 -12.27 8.68
C SER A 81 13.19 -11.88 9.44
N GLN A 82 12.18 -12.76 9.41
CA GLN A 82 10.94 -12.53 10.13
C GLN A 82 11.18 -12.37 11.65
N GLY A 83 12.15 -13.12 12.20
CA GLY A 83 12.57 -12.97 13.60
C GLY A 83 13.10 -11.57 13.89
N GLU A 84 14.00 -11.05 13.06
CA GLU A 84 14.55 -9.69 13.22
C GLU A 84 13.47 -8.59 13.09
N LEU A 85 12.50 -8.77 12.20
CA LEU A 85 11.36 -7.87 12.06
C LEU A 85 10.47 -7.87 13.31
N LEU A 86 10.18 -9.05 13.87
CA LEU A 86 9.39 -9.17 15.10
C LEU A 86 10.12 -8.55 16.29
N THR A 87 11.43 -8.78 16.41
CA THR A 87 12.26 -8.16 17.44
C THR A 87 12.24 -6.64 17.31
N THR A 88 12.49 -6.11 16.11
CA THR A 88 12.46 -4.65 15.87
C THR A 88 11.08 -4.06 16.17
N GLN A 89 10.01 -4.74 15.79
CA GLN A 89 8.64 -4.31 16.08
C GLN A 89 8.38 -4.28 17.59
N HIS A 90 8.85 -5.29 18.32
CA HIS A 90 8.68 -5.37 19.77
C HIS A 90 9.48 -4.28 20.50
N GLU A 91 10.76 -4.08 20.13
CA GLU A 91 11.60 -3.02 20.68
C GLU A 91 11.00 -1.64 20.45
N PHE A 92 10.53 -1.37 19.23
CA PHE A 92 9.83 -0.12 18.92
C PHE A 92 8.55 0.04 19.75
N ALA A 93 7.72 -1.01 19.85
CA ALA A 93 6.48 -0.95 20.61
C ALA A 93 6.74 -0.67 22.11
N THR A 94 7.75 -1.31 22.70
CA THR A 94 8.15 -1.09 24.08
C THR A 94 8.64 0.35 24.29
N ALA A 95 9.59 0.81 23.48
CA ALA A 95 10.11 2.18 23.59
C ALA A 95 9.01 3.23 23.38
N PHE A 96 8.12 3.01 22.40
CA PHE A 96 6.98 3.88 22.15
C PHE A 96 6.00 3.92 23.32
N GLN A 97 5.72 2.76 23.94
CA GLN A 97 4.84 2.68 25.10
C GLN A 97 5.45 3.34 26.33
N GLU A 98 6.77 3.23 26.52
CA GLU A 98 7.48 3.92 27.61
C GLU A 98 7.45 5.44 27.45
N GLU A 99 7.70 5.97 26.24
CA GLU A 99 7.72 7.43 26.01
C GLU A 99 6.31 8.04 25.93
N PHE A 100 5.36 7.34 25.31
CA PHE A 100 4.07 7.91 24.91
C PHE A 100 2.85 7.17 25.46
N GLY A 101 3.00 6.11 26.25
CA GLY A 101 1.88 5.31 26.77
C GLY A 101 0.90 6.09 27.66
N HIS A 102 1.29 7.29 28.11
CA HIS A 102 0.44 8.20 28.88
C HIS A 102 -0.34 9.20 27.99
N GLN A 103 -0.04 9.26 26.70
CA GLN A 103 -0.69 10.16 25.75
C GLN A 103 -1.68 9.40 24.87
N ARG A 104 -2.71 10.10 24.38
CA ARG A 104 -3.64 9.52 23.42
C ARG A 104 -2.93 9.35 22.08
N VAL A 105 -2.86 8.12 21.59
CA VAL A 105 -2.30 7.80 20.27
C VAL A 105 -3.38 7.92 19.21
N VAL A 106 -3.10 8.71 18.18
CA VAL A 106 -3.96 8.92 17.01
C VAL A 106 -3.29 8.23 15.84
N HIS A 107 -3.95 7.23 15.26
CA HIS A 107 -3.46 6.56 14.05
C HIS A 107 -3.97 7.29 12.80
N GLY A 108 -3.05 7.73 11.95
CA GLY A 108 -3.36 8.34 10.65
C GLY A 108 -2.83 7.48 9.51
N SER A 109 -3.67 7.11 8.54
CA SER A 109 -3.20 6.45 7.33
C SER A 109 -3.36 7.32 6.11
N MET A 110 -2.26 7.60 5.39
CA MET A 110 -2.25 8.48 4.22
C MET A 110 -2.43 7.69 2.92
N SER A 111 -3.50 7.99 2.19
CA SER A 111 -3.86 7.33 0.93
C SER A 111 -3.88 8.33 -0.22
N THR A 112 -2.98 8.18 -1.19
CA THR A 112 -3.04 8.94 -2.44
C THR A 112 -4.14 8.38 -3.36
N ARG A 113 -4.97 9.24 -3.95
CA ARG A 113 -5.90 8.95 -5.05
C ARG A 113 -5.80 10.06 -6.09
N LEU A 114 -5.68 9.70 -7.35
CA LEU A 114 -5.81 10.65 -8.45
C LEU A 114 -7.31 10.79 -8.77
N LEU A 115 -7.84 12.01 -8.70
CA LEU A 115 -9.19 12.31 -9.19
C LEU A 115 -9.07 12.97 -10.57
N SER A 116 -9.17 12.15 -11.62
CA SER A 116 -9.42 12.50 -13.03
C SER A 116 -8.38 13.32 -13.82
N THR A 117 -8.33 13.02 -15.12
CA THR A 117 -7.43 13.49 -16.18
C THR A 117 -7.87 14.84 -16.74
N LYS A 118 -7.09 15.90 -16.46
CA LYS A 118 -6.68 16.97 -17.40
C LYS A 118 -5.64 17.94 -16.80
N THR A 119 -5.53 17.97 -15.47
CA THR A 119 -4.43 18.59 -14.72
C THR A 119 -4.26 17.78 -13.45
N CYS A 120 -3.21 16.96 -13.37
CA CYS A 120 -3.04 15.94 -12.33
C CYS A 120 -3.20 16.51 -10.91
N ARG A 121 -4.28 16.13 -10.21
CA ARG A 121 -4.50 16.44 -8.79
C ARG A 121 -4.09 15.23 -7.93
N LEU A 122 -3.08 15.40 -7.08
CA LEU A 122 -2.68 14.40 -6.08
C LEU A 122 -3.60 14.55 -4.86
N VAL A 123 -4.56 13.65 -4.68
CA VAL A 123 -5.40 13.67 -3.48
C VAL A 123 -4.78 12.76 -2.45
N GLU A 124 -4.17 13.31 -1.41
CA GLU A 124 -3.89 12.52 -0.21
C GLU A 124 -5.13 12.49 0.70
N ARG A 125 -5.44 11.33 1.24
CA ARG A 125 -6.60 11.07 2.10
C ARG A 125 -6.10 10.43 3.38
N LEU A 126 -6.24 11.10 4.50
CA LEU A 126 -6.06 10.48 5.81
C LEU A 126 -7.35 9.72 6.19
N ARG A 127 -7.30 8.41 6.53
CA ARG A 127 -8.49 7.64 6.99
C ARG A 127 -8.25 6.75 8.24
N LYS A 128 -9.04 7.05 9.32
CA LYS A 128 -9.71 6.24 10.40
C LYS A 128 -8.92 5.20 11.27
N TRP A 129 -9.19 4.92 12.58
CA TRP A 129 -10.13 5.46 13.63
C TRP A 129 -10.12 4.74 15.01
N GLU A 130 -10.46 5.45 16.10
CA GLU A 130 -11.48 5.07 17.11
C GLU A 130 -12.29 6.34 17.52
N ARG A 131 -13.61 6.33 17.32
CA ARG A 131 -14.65 7.37 17.54
C ARG A 131 -14.74 8.67 16.71
N GLU A 132 -13.68 9.26 16.15
CA GLU A 132 -13.82 10.50 15.31
C GLU A 132 -13.00 10.51 13.99
N LYS A 133 -13.58 11.05 12.90
CA LYS A 133 -12.87 11.15 11.60
C LYS A 133 -11.93 12.35 11.64
N LEU A 134 -10.64 12.12 11.42
CA LEU A 134 -9.67 13.21 11.24
C LEU A 134 -10.07 14.11 10.06
N PRO A 135 -9.85 15.42 10.17
CA PRO A 135 -10.11 16.36 9.09
C PRO A 135 -9.30 16.01 7.84
N ILE A 136 -9.93 16.09 6.67
CA ILE A 136 -9.31 15.71 5.40
C ILE A 136 -8.60 16.93 4.82
N LEU A 137 -7.31 16.77 4.49
CA LEU A 137 -6.55 17.71 3.66
C LEU A 137 -6.50 17.21 2.22
N MET A 138 -6.75 18.09 1.26
CA MET A 138 -6.56 17.85 -0.17
C MET A 138 -5.44 18.75 -0.71
N ILE A 139 -4.51 18.16 -1.46
CA ILE A 139 -3.43 18.91 -2.11
C ILE A 139 -3.83 19.16 -3.56
N VAL A 140 -3.91 20.43 -3.95
CA VAL A 140 -4.17 20.86 -5.32
C VAL A 140 -2.84 21.21 -5.96
N LYS A 141 -2.58 20.64 -7.14
CA LYS A 141 -1.38 20.97 -7.90
C LYS A 141 -1.53 22.37 -8.51
N GLY A 142 -0.68 23.31 -8.12
CA GLY A 142 -0.72 24.68 -8.61
C GLY A 142 0.31 25.57 -7.92
N THR A 143 0.46 26.80 -8.40
CA THR A 143 1.40 27.78 -7.81
C THR A 143 0.78 28.36 -6.53
N PRO A 144 1.42 28.20 -5.35
CA PRO A 144 0.93 28.84 -4.13
C PRO A 144 0.81 30.36 -4.31
N GLY A 145 -0.37 30.92 -4.04
CA GLY A 145 -0.65 32.35 -4.24
C GLY A 145 -0.87 32.76 -5.71
N GLY A 146 -0.83 31.83 -6.66
CA GLY A 146 -1.15 32.08 -8.06
C GLY A 146 -2.65 32.13 -8.33
N ASP A 147 -3.00 32.53 -9.55
CA ASP A 147 -4.39 32.58 -9.99
C ASP A 147 -5.01 31.17 -10.02
N ILE A 148 -6.20 31.07 -9.45
CA ILE A 148 -7.04 29.86 -9.51
C ILE A 148 -8.14 30.11 -10.53
N GLU A 149 -8.38 29.14 -11.41
CA GLU A 149 -9.49 29.22 -12.37
C GLU A 149 -10.80 29.38 -11.60
N ARG A 150 -11.49 30.52 -11.79
CA ARG A 150 -12.70 30.85 -11.03
C ARG A 150 -13.83 29.83 -11.22
N PHE A 151 -13.82 29.10 -12.34
CA PHE A 151 -14.77 28.02 -12.63
C PHE A 151 -14.38 26.68 -11.98
N GLU A 152 -13.14 26.54 -11.50
CA GLU A 152 -12.65 25.34 -10.83
C GLU A 152 -13.09 25.28 -9.37
N VAL A 153 -13.11 26.43 -8.68
CA VAL A 153 -13.44 26.52 -7.25
C VAL A 153 -14.81 25.93 -6.90
N PRO A 154 -15.89 26.17 -7.67
CA PRO A 154 -17.20 25.54 -7.42
C PRO A 154 -17.22 24.01 -7.57
N THR A 155 -16.20 23.40 -8.18
CA THR A 155 -16.09 21.93 -8.33
C THR A 155 -15.49 21.23 -7.12
N TYR A 156 -14.93 21.99 -6.17
CA TYR A 156 -14.36 21.43 -4.96
C TYR A 156 -15.44 21.01 -3.98
N LEU A 157 -15.21 19.90 -3.29
CA LEU A 157 -16.13 19.39 -2.27
C LEU A 157 -16.09 20.30 -1.06
N ALA A 158 -17.25 20.59 -0.47
CA ALA A 158 -17.31 21.30 0.80
C ALA A 158 -16.84 20.40 1.95
N GLY A 159 -16.07 20.97 2.89
CA GLY A 159 -15.62 20.29 4.11
C GLY A 159 -14.10 20.06 4.22
N PRO A 160 -13.42 19.50 3.20
CA PRO A 160 -11.96 19.35 3.22
C PRO A 160 -11.21 20.68 3.23
N VAL A 161 -10.04 20.68 3.84
CA VAL A 161 -9.07 21.79 3.72
C VAL A 161 -8.27 21.59 2.45
N TYR A 162 -8.04 22.65 1.68
CA TYR A 162 -7.31 22.60 0.42
C TYR A 162 -5.97 23.33 0.55
N ALA A 163 -4.88 22.64 0.25
CA ALA A 163 -3.54 23.23 0.18
C ALA A 163 -3.06 23.23 -1.27
N VAL A 164 -2.59 24.39 -1.76
CA VAL A 164 -2.00 24.51 -3.10
C VAL A 164 -0.50 24.23 -3.01
N GLN A 165 0.00 23.38 -3.91
CA GLN A 165 1.40 22.98 -3.97
C GLN A 165 1.84 22.70 -5.42
N GLU A 166 3.02 23.16 -5.81
CA GLU A 166 3.44 23.16 -7.22
C GLU A 166 3.58 21.76 -7.83
N LYS A 167 4.09 20.82 -7.04
CA LYS A 167 4.40 19.45 -7.43
C LYS A 167 3.30 18.46 -7.04
N GLY A 168 2.27 18.91 -6.32
CA GLY A 168 1.19 18.12 -5.77
C GLY A 168 1.69 16.99 -4.86
N TYR A 169 2.49 17.26 -3.83
CA TYR A 169 2.82 16.28 -2.77
C TYR A 169 2.89 16.93 -1.39
N MET A 170 2.83 16.12 -0.34
CA MET A 170 2.94 16.55 1.05
C MET A 170 4.40 16.85 1.42
N ASP A 171 4.78 18.11 1.26
CA ASP A 171 6.06 18.62 1.77
C ASP A 171 5.96 19.01 3.26
N GLN A 172 7.12 19.35 3.85
CA GLN A 172 7.21 19.76 5.25
C GLN A 172 6.29 20.96 5.58
N ARG A 173 6.10 21.88 4.64
CA ARG A 173 5.26 23.08 4.84
C ARG A 173 3.78 22.68 4.91
N VAL A 174 3.31 21.87 3.96
CA VAL A 174 1.92 21.38 3.94
C VAL A 174 1.64 20.50 5.17
N TRP A 175 2.62 19.71 5.61
CA TRP A 175 2.54 18.93 6.86
C TRP A 175 2.47 19.80 8.12
N SER A 176 3.30 20.83 8.23
CA SER A 176 3.23 21.77 9.34
C SER A 176 1.89 22.50 9.41
N MET A 177 1.38 22.96 8.26
CA MET A 177 0.05 23.57 8.15
C MET A 177 -1.04 22.61 8.60
N TYR A 178 -1.05 21.37 8.11
CA TYR A 178 -2.04 20.38 8.50
C TYR A 178 -2.05 20.13 10.01
N LEU A 179 -0.89 19.90 10.62
CA LEU A 179 -0.82 19.63 12.05
C LEU A 179 -1.29 20.82 12.89
N ARG A 180 -0.91 22.05 12.51
CA ARG A 180 -1.17 23.26 13.31
C ARG A 180 -2.55 23.85 13.10
N GLU A 181 -3.03 23.90 11.86
CA GLU A 181 -4.23 24.64 11.49
C GLU A 181 -5.45 23.74 11.32
N VAL A 182 -5.22 22.47 11.00
CA VAL A 182 -6.31 21.54 10.66
C VAL A 182 -6.51 20.52 11.77
N LEU A 183 -5.44 19.86 12.22
CA LEU A 183 -5.51 18.79 13.21
C LEU A 183 -5.59 19.35 14.65
N LYS A 184 -4.73 20.30 15.02
CA LYS A 184 -4.69 20.87 16.38
C LYS A 184 -6.04 21.35 16.91
N PRO A 185 -6.88 22.07 16.14
CA PRO A 185 -8.18 22.54 16.65
C PRO A 185 -9.19 21.42 16.93
N VAL A 186 -8.98 20.24 16.32
CA VAL A 186 -9.84 19.06 16.50
C VAL A 186 -9.38 18.21 17.69
N LEU A 187 -8.12 18.38 18.12
CA LEU A 187 -7.59 17.65 19.27
C LEU A 187 -7.94 18.40 20.57
N ASP A 188 -8.73 17.76 21.42
CA ASP A 188 -9.11 18.22 22.76
C ASP A 188 -8.03 17.98 23.83
N CYS A 189 -6.99 17.19 23.52
CA CYS A 189 -5.90 16.90 24.45
C CYS A 189 -4.56 16.61 23.74
N PRO A 190 -3.43 16.73 24.45
CA PRO A 190 -2.12 16.33 23.94
C PRO A 190 -2.15 14.89 23.42
N SER A 191 -1.82 14.72 22.15
CA SER A 191 -1.96 13.46 21.43
C SER A 191 -0.74 13.19 20.55
N VAL A 192 -0.40 11.91 20.36
CA VAL A 192 0.69 11.45 19.48
C VAL A 192 0.10 10.94 18.18
N LEU A 193 0.50 11.51 17.05
CA LEU A 193 0.07 11.04 15.74
C LEU A 193 1.03 9.96 15.23
N LEU A 194 0.57 8.71 15.16
CA LEU A 194 1.25 7.64 14.45
C LEU A 194 0.75 7.62 12.99
N ALA A 195 1.54 8.18 12.08
CA ALA A 195 1.20 8.22 10.67
C ALA A 195 1.86 7.06 9.90
N ASP A 196 1.07 6.16 9.31
CA ASP A 196 1.58 5.15 8.40
C ASP A 196 1.72 5.68 6.96
N ASN A 197 2.63 5.07 6.20
CA ASN A 197 2.72 5.23 4.75
C ASN A 197 3.04 6.66 4.25
N LEU A 198 3.72 7.46 5.08
CA LEU A 198 4.27 8.74 4.67
C LEU A 198 5.42 8.50 3.67
N LYS A 199 5.11 8.39 2.36
CA LYS A 199 6.07 8.70 1.28
C LYS A 199 6.26 10.20 1.14
N CYS A 200 6.29 10.91 2.26
CA CYS A 200 6.83 12.23 2.25
C CYS A 200 8.32 12.08 1.90
N HIS A 201 8.85 12.93 1.03
CA HIS A 201 10.30 13.05 0.88
C HIS A 201 10.90 13.73 2.14
N VAL A 202 10.48 13.29 3.33
CA VAL A 202 10.89 13.84 4.62
C VAL A 202 12.29 13.36 4.87
N SER A 203 13.20 14.31 4.65
CA SER A 203 14.29 14.63 5.57
C SER A 203 14.42 13.67 6.75
N LYS A 204 15.64 13.19 7.00
CA LYS A 204 16.00 12.32 8.14
C LYS A 204 15.62 12.86 9.53
N THR A 205 15.04 14.04 9.62
CA THR A 205 14.61 14.69 10.86
C THR A 205 13.20 14.22 11.24
N SER A 206 13.10 13.42 12.30
CA SER A 206 11.86 13.28 13.05
C SER A 206 11.52 14.63 13.67
N TYR A 207 10.36 15.20 13.34
CA TYR A 207 9.92 16.46 13.93
C TYR A 207 9.05 16.17 15.14
N LYS A 208 9.56 16.47 16.35
CA LYS A 208 8.74 16.57 17.56
C LYS A 208 7.96 17.88 17.49
N ILE A 209 6.76 17.82 16.91
CA ILE A 209 5.81 18.94 16.97
C ILE A 209 4.99 18.70 18.24
N MET A 210 5.37 19.38 19.32
CA MET A 210 4.54 19.42 20.53
C MET A 210 3.27 20.21 20.18
N LEU A 211 2.13 19.54 20.18
CA LEU A 211 0.81 20.14 19.96
C LEU A 211 0.15 20.48 21.28
#